data_AF-A0A934U4F9-F1
#
_entry.id   AF-A0A934U4F9-F1
#
_cell.length_a   1.000
_cell.length_b   1.000
_cell.length_c   1.000
_cell.angle_alpha   90.00
_cell.angle_beta   90.00
_cell.angle_gamma   90.00
#
_symmetry.space_group_name_H-M   'P 1'
#
loop_
_entity.id
_entity.type
_entity.pdbx_description
1 polymer ?
#
loop_
_entity_poly.entity_id
_entity_poly.type
_entity_poly.pdbx_seq_one_letter_code
_entity_poly.pdbx_strand_id
1 'polypeptide(L)'
;MAEPPSGDQVSAALERMRHVASAWRQVAGALAEAGAMTDDTELTRLEAGLFQVAFDKYAVAPGFFRDRLAEGTAVMGQIAATLSDNANAYAIEEALLLHELNRMW
;
A
#
# COMPACT_ATOMS: atom_id res chain seq x y z
N MET A 1 -18.36 24.87 20.19
CA MET A 1 -17.85 23.51 20.45
C MET A 1 -18.54 22.58 19.46
N ALA A 2 -17.81 21.73 18.74
CA ALA A 2 -18.43 20.75 17.85
C ALA A 2 -19.08 19.64 18.68
N GLU A 3 -20.27 19.19 18.27
CA GLU A 3 -20.95 18.06 18.88
C GLU A 3 -20.12 16.78 18.67
N PRO A 4 -19.98 15.90 19.68
CA PRO A 4 -19.26 14.65 19.52
C PRO A 4 -19.92 13.78 18.44
N PRO A 5 -19.14 13.03 17.64
CA PRO A 5 -19.66 12.22 16.56
C PRO A 5 -20.57 11.10 17.10
N SER A 6 -21.63 10.80 16.35
CA SER A 6 -22.52 9.66 16.58
C SER A 6 -21.81 8.33 16.26
N GLY A 7 -22.28 7.22 16.85
CA GLY A 7 -21.72 5.88 16.58
C GLY A 7 -21.78 5.46 15.10
N ASP A 8 -22.81 5.90 14.37
CA ASP A 8 -22.91 5.71 12.92
C ASP A 8 -21.81 6.46 12.16
N GLN A 9 -21.46 7.67 12.59
CA GLN A 9 -20.38 8.45 12.00
C GLN A 9 -19.02 7.81 12.26
N VAL A 10 -18.79 7.25 13.46
CA VAL A 10 -17.56 6.52 13.77
C VAL A 10 -17.46 5.25 12.94
N SER A 11 -18.52 4.43 12.91
CA SER A 11 -18.59 3.21 12.11
C SER A 11 -18.32 3.48 10.61
N ALA A 12 -18.94 4.52 10.05
CA ALA A 12 -18.70 4.93 8.66
C ALA A 12 -17.25 5.39 8.42
N ALA A 13 -16.62 6.05 9.40
CA ALA A 13 -15.22 6.45 9.31
C ALA A 13 -14.28 5.23 9.33
N LEU A 14 -14.53 4.26 10.22
CA LEU A 14 -13.74 3.02 10.29
C LEU A 14 -13.83 2.22 8.99
N GLU A 15 -15.04 2.11 8.43
CA GLU A 15 -15.23 1.40 7.17
C GLU A 15 -14.53 2.11 6.01
N ARG A 16 -14.57 3.45 6.00
CA ARG A 16 -13.79 4.23 5.03
C ARG A 16 -12.29 3.98 5.16
N MET A 17 -11.75 3.92 6.37
CA MET A 17 -10.33 3.64 6.59
C MET A 17 -9.95 2.26 6.05
N ARG A 18 -10.76 1.22 6.32
CA ARG A 18 -10.55 -0.13 5.79
C ARG A 18 -10.64 -0.18 4.27
N HIS A 19 -11.62 0.52 3.70
CA HIS A 19 -11.78 0.61 2.25
C HIS A 19 -10.54 1.24 1.59
N VAL A 20 -10.08 2.38 2.11
CA VAL A 20 -8.88 3.06 1.60
C VAL A 20 -7.63 2.20 1.81
N ALA A 21 -7.51 1.50 2.94
CA ALA A 21 -6.41 0.54 3.17
C ALA A 21 -6.38 -0.56 2.10
N SER A 22 -7.55 -1.13 1.75
CA SER A 22 -7.67 -2.13 0.68
C SER A 22 -7.22 -1.57 -0.67
N ALA A 23 -7.62 -0.33 -1.00
CA ALA A 23 -7.20 0.32 -2.24
C ALA A 23 -5.67 0.49 -2.31
N TRP A 24 -5.02 0.90 -1.22
CA TRP A 24 -3.56 0.99 -1.15
C TRP A 24 -2.87 -0.37 -1.31
N ARG A 25 -3.44 -1.46 -0.75
CA ARG A 25 -2.91 -2.82 -1.00
C ARG A 25 -3.01 -3.22 -2.47
N GLN A 26 -4.12 -2.87 -3.14
CA GLN A 26 -4.28 -3.16 -4.57
C GLN A 26 -3.24 -2.41 -5.41
N VAL A 27 -2.99 -1.13 -5.10
CA VAL A 27 -1.92 -0.36 -5.76
C VAL A 27 -0.55 -0.97 -5.51
N ALA A 28 -0.25 -1.40 -4.27
CA ALA A 28 1.00 -2.09 -3.96
C ALA A 28 1.15 -3.37 -4.80
N GLY A 29 0.08 -4.17 -4.94
CA GLY A 29 0.06 -5.36 -5.79
C GLY A 29 0.35 -5.04 -7.26
N ALA A 30 -0.31 -4.03 -7.81
CA ALA A 30 -0.09 -3.60 -9.19
C ALA A 30 1.34 -3.10 -9.44
N LEU A 31 1.95 -2.41 -8.47
CA LEU A 31 3.37 -1.99 -8.56
C LEU A 31 4.32 -3.19 -8.51
N ALA A 32 4.02 -4.19 -7.69
CA ALA A 32 4.80 -5.43 -7.63
C ALA A 32 4.73 -6.21 -8.94
N GLU A 33 3.54 -6.33 -9.53
CA GLU A 33 3.33 -6.95 -10.85
C GLU A 33 4.08 -6.19 -11.94
N ALA A 34 3.98 -4.86 -11.98
CA ALA A 34 4.74 -4.03 -12.92
C ALA A 34 6.26 -4.18 -12.72
N GLY A 35 6.71 -4.36 -11.48
CA GLY A 35 8.11 -4.65 -11.14
C GLY A 35 8.59 -5.96 -11.74
N ALA A 36 7.78 -7.03 -11.64
CA ALA A 36 8.10 -8.33 -12.23
C ALA A 36 8.20 -8.28 -13.76
N MET A 37 7.37 -7.45 -14.42
CA MET A 37 7.44 -7.26 -15.88
C MET A 37 8.74 -6.59 -16.34
N THR A 38 9.51 -5.96 -15.44
CA THR A 38 10.81 -5.38 -15.83
C THR A 38 11.86 -6.44 -16.14
N ASP A 39 11.70 -7.67 -15.62
CA ASP A 39 12.58 -8.80 -15.91
C ASP A 39 12.56 -9.14 -17.41
N ASP A 40 11.38 -9.07 -18.04
CA ASP A 40 11.19 -9.32 -19.48
C ASP A 40 11.86 -8.27 -20.38
N THR A 41 12.25 -7.13 -19.79
CA THR A 41 12.96 -6.06 -20.51
C THR A 41 14.48 -6.26 -20.45
N GLU A 42 15.00 -7.13 -19.58
CA GLU A 42 16.44 -7.34 -19.50
C GLU A 42 17.00 -7.88 -20.82
N LEU A 43 18.09 -7.26 -21.27
CA LEU A 43 18.85 -7.73 -22.42
C LEU A 43 20.21 -8.20 -21.94
N THR A 44 20.71 -9.26 -22.55
CA THR A 44 22.10 -9.68 -22.40
C THR A 44 22.97 -8.97 -23.42
N ARG A 45 24.28 -8.91 -23.15
CA ARG A 45 25.27 -8.42 -24.12
C ARG A 45 25.22 -9.20 -25.44
N LEU A 46 24.91 -10.49 -25.38
CA LEU A 46 24.81 -11.34 -26.57
C LEU A 46 23.63 -10.93 -27.45
N GLU A 47 22.45 -10.73 -26.85
CA GLU A 47 21.24 -10.27 -27.55
C GLU A 47 21.41 -8.87 -28.13
N ALA A 48 22.17 -7.99 -27.47
CA ALA A 48 22.45 -6.65 -27.96
C ALA A 48 23.40 -6.60 -29.17
N GLY A 49 24.21 -7.65 -29.41
CA GLY A 49 25.05 -7.78 -30.60
C GLY A 49 25.94 -6.57 -30.89
N LEU A 50 25.78 -5.95 -32.06
CA LEU A 50 26.55 -4.77 -32.50
C LEU A 50 26.22 -3.49 -31.72
N PHE A 51 25.13 -3.46 -30.95
CA PHE A 51 24.64 -2.26 -30.26
C PHE A 51 25.20 -2.10 -28.84
N GLN A 52 26.43 -2.55 -28.57
CA GLN A 52 27.03 -2.54 -27.22
C GLN A 52 27.05 -1.15 -26.56
N VAL A 53 27.32 -0.08 -27.33
CA VAL A 53 27.35 1.29 -26.78
C VAL A 53 25.96 1.76 -26.32
N ALA A 54 24.90 1.36 -27.03
CA ALA A 54 23.53 1.64 -26.62
C ALA A 54 23.13 0.74 -25.44
N PHE A 55 23.55 -0.52 -25.47
CA PHE A 55 23.36 -1.49 -24.39
C PHE A 55 23.91 -1.01 -23.06
N ASP A 56 25.15 -0.49 -23.03
CA ASP A 56 25.76 -0.05 -21.77
C ASP A 56 24.95 1.09 -21.10
N LYS A 57 24.28 1.93 -21.89
CA LYS A 57 23.35 2.95 -21.38
C LYS A 57 22.02 2.36 -20.91
N TYR A 58 21.57 1.31 -21.58
CA TYR A 58 20.31 0.63 -21.30
C TYR A 58 20.37 -0.27 -20.07
N ALA A 59 21.47 -1.01 -19.88
CA ALA A 59 21.56 -2.15 -18.98
C ALA A 59 21.21 -1.84 -17.51
N VAL A 60 21.35 -0.58 -17.09
CA VAL A 60 20.99 -0.13 -15.74
C VAL A 60 19.52 0.23 -15.57
N ALA A 61 18.81 0.52 -16.66
CA ALA A 61 17.45 1.05 -16.61
C ALA A 61 16.42 0.04 -16.06
N PRO A 62 16.39 -1.23 -16.49
CA PRO A 62 15.46 -2.21 -15.93
C PRO A 62 15.59 -2.35 -14.41
N GLY A 63 16.84 -2.47 -13.92
CA GLY A 63 17.14 -2.52 -12.48
C GLY A 63 16.68 -1.27 -11.73
N PHE A 64 16.95 -0.08 -12.27
CA PHE A 64 16.49 1.17 -11.67
C PHE A 64 14.96 1.23 -11.52
N PHE A 65 14.21 0.81 -12.55
CA PHE A 65 12.74 0.81 -12.49
C PHE A 65 12.23 -0.21 -11.48
N ARG A 66 12.79 -1.42 -11.47
CA ARG A 66 12.45 -2.47 -10.49
C ARG A 66 12.65 -2.00 -9.06
N ASP A 67 13.77 -1.34 -8.77
CA ASP A 67 14.06 -0.81 -7.44
C ASP A 67 13.04 0.26 -7.00
N ARG A 68 12.67 1.18 -7.90
CA ARG A 68 11.67 2.22 -7.62
C ARG A 68 10.26 1.65 -7.44
N LEU A 69 9.90 0.63 -8.21
CA LEU A 69 8.62 -0.07 -8.08
C LEU A 69 8.55 -0.87 -6.77
N ALA A 70 9.66 -1.49 -6.35
CA ALA A 70 9.75 -2.17 -5.06
C ALA A 70 9.64 -1.20 -3.88
N GLU A 71 10.30 -0.05 -3.94
CA GLU A 71 10.16 1.01 -2.95
C GLU A 71 8.71 1.53 -2.86
N GLY A 72 8.08 1.80 -4.01
CA GLY A 72 6.68 2.20 -4.06
C GLY A 72 5.75 1.16 -3.46
N THR A 73 5.96 -0.12 -3.79
CA THR A 73 5.21 -1.25 -3.23
C THR A 73 5.30 -1.26 -1.70
N ALA A 74 6.50 -1.11 -1.15
CA ALA A 74 6.73 -1.09 0.30
C ALA A 74 5.99 0.08 0.98
N VAL A 75 6.10 1.29 0.43
CA VAL A 75 5.44 2.49 0.98
C VAL A 75 3.92 2.35 0.94
N MET A 76 3.34 1.87 -0.17
CA MET A 76 1.88 1.67 -0.25
C MET A 76 1.40 0.60 0.72
N GLY A 77 2.18 -0.47 0.91
CA GLY A 77 1.92 -1.48 1.93
C GLY A 77 1.90 -0.91 3.35
N GLN A 78 2.84 -0.01 3.67
CA GLN A 78 2.90 0.67 4.98
C GLN A 78 1.68 1.59 5.21
N ILE A 79 1.24 2.34 4.21
CA ILE A 79 0.03 3.16 4.29
C ILE A 79 -1.19 2.28 4.57
N ALA A 80 -1.35 1.18 3.84
CA ALA A 80 -2.45 0.25 4.04
C ALA A 80 -2.45 -0.40 5.44
N ALA A 81 -1.27 -0.80 5.92
CA ALA A 81 -1.10 -1.35 7.27
C ALA A 81 -1.52 -0.32 8.32
N THR A 82 -0.99 0.90 8.23
CA THR A 82 -1.28 1.98 9.19
C THR A 82 -2.77 2.32 9.27
N LEU A 83 -3.45 2.40 8.12
CA LEU A 83 -4.89 2.64 8.08
C LEU A 83 -5.69 1.48 8.69
N SER A 84 -5.27 0.24 8.47
CA SER A 84 -5.91 -0.95 9.04
C SER A 84 -5.71 -0.99 10.56
N ASP A 85 -4.49 -0.72 11.03
CA ASP A 85 -4.14 -0.75 12.45
C ASP A 85 -4.91 0.32 13.22
N ASN A 86 -4.97 1.55 12.69
CA ASN A 86 -5.76 2.62 13.30
C ASN A 86 -7.25 2.29 13.31
N ALA A 87 -7.80 1.74 12.23
CA ALA A 87 -9.21 1.34 12.20
C ALA A 87 -9.53 0.22 13.21
N ASN A 88 -8.59 -0.70 13.44
CA ASN A 88 -8.74 -1.74 14.44
C ASN A 88 -8.63 -1.19 15.86
N ALA A 89 -7.66 -0.31 16.12
CA ALA A 89 -7.49 0.32 17.43
C ALA A 89 -8.75 1.09 17.84
N TYR A 90 -9.28 1.94 16.97
CA TYR A 90 -10.50 2.69 17.25
C TYR A 90 -11.74 1.81 17.41
N ALA A 91 -11.86 0.73 16.63
CA ALA A 91 -12.97 -0.22 16.80
C ALA A 91 -12.92 -0.93 18.17
N ILE A 92 -11.71 -1.25 18.66
CA ILE A 92 -11.52 -1.87 19.98
C ILE A 92 -11.87 -0.89 21.08
N GLU A 93 -11.39 0.35 20.99
CA GLU A 93 -11.71 1.41 21.97
C GLU A 93 -13.21 1.64 22.08
N GLU A 94 -13.93 1.71 20.95
CA GLU A 94 -15.38 1.87 20.95
C GLU A 94 -16.12 0.68 21.57
N ALA A 95 -15.68 -0.55 21.29
CA ALA A 95 -16.26 -1.75 21.89
C ALA A 95 -16.04 -1.80 23.42
N LEU A 96 -14.89 -1.37 23.91
CA LEU A 96 -14.59 -1.28 25.34
C LEU A 96 -15.48 -0.23 26.02
N LEU A 97 -15.61 0.95 25.43
CA LEU A 97 -16.47 2.03 25.93
C LEU A 97 -17.93 1.59 26.03
N LEU A 98 -18.45 0.92 24.99
CA LEU A 98 -19.80 0.36 24.99
C LEU A 98 -19.97 -0.72 26.07
N HIS A 99 -18.98 -1.59 26.25
CA HIS A 99 -19.01 -2.62 27.29
C HIS A 99 -19.04 -2.01 28.70
N GLU A 100 -18.24 -0.97 28.95
CA GLU A 100 -18.22 -0.24 30.23
C GLU A 100 -19.56 0.44 30.51
N LEU A 101 -20.12 1.15 29.52
CA LEU A 101 -21.44 1.76 29.62
C LEU A 101 -22.50 0.71 29.98
N ASN A 102 -22.53 -0.42 29.28
CA ASN A 102 -23.51 -1.48 29.54
C ASN A 102 -23.34 -2.16 30.91
N ARG A 103 -22.19 -1.98 31.59
CA ARG A 103 -21.94 -2.49 32.94
C ARG A 103 -22.37 -1.51 34.05
N MET A 104 -22.53 -0.23 33.71
CA MET A 104 -22.90 0.83 34.66
C MET A 104 -24.41 1.04 34.79
N TRP A 105 -25.20 0.41 33.93
CA TRP A 105 -26.67 0.39 33.95
C TRP A 105 -27.18 -1.02 34.23
#